data_AF-A0A528M5Q0-F1
#
_entry.id   AF-A0A528M5Q0-F1
#
_cell.length_a   1.000
_cell.length_b   1.000
_cell.length_c   1.000
_cell.angle_alpha   90.00
_cell.angle_beta   90.00
_cell.angle_gamma   90.00
#
_symmetry.space_group_name_H-M   'P 1'
#
loop_
_entity.id
_entity.type
_entity.pdbx_description
1 polymer ?
#
loop_
_entity_poly.entity_id
_entity_poly.type
_entity_poly.pdbx_seq_one_letter_code
_entity_poly.pdbx_strand_id
1 'polypeptide(L)'
;MSHDKRTLEFYVLAAFFALFVLFLYGPLSAILILSFQGENGGLTFPLNGVSLHWFANLFERQAVGDFGGSFKRSFILGLMVMIVTVGVSLLAG
;
A
#
# COMPACT_ATOMS: atom_id res chain seq x y z
N MET A 1 -14.31 -29.54 21.54
CA MET A 1 -13.44 -28.90 20.52
C MET A 1 -12.13 -29.66 20.48
N SER A 2 -12.01 -30.63 19.56
CA SER A 2 -10.76 -31.32 19.28
C SER A 2 -9.82 -30.32 18.60
N HIS A 3 -8.68 -30.01 19.21
CA HIS A 3 -7.60 -29.32 18.49
C HIS A 3 -7.00 -30.32 17.51
N ASP A 4 -7.48 -30.31 16.27
CA ASP A 4 -6.77 -30.97 15.17
C ASP A 4 -5.36 -30.38 15.11
N LYS A 5 -4.36 -31.20 15.45
CA LYS A 5 -2.95 -30.79 15.40
C LYS A 5 -2.63 -30.51 13.95
N ARG A 6 -2.28 -29.26 13.64
CA ARG A 6 -1.89 -28.86 12.29
C ARG A 6 -0.73 -29.73 11.82
N THR A 7 -0.91 -30.38 10.68
CA THR A 7 0.07 -31.29 10.08
C THR A 7 1.36 -30.53 9.72
N LEU A 8 2.51 -31.21 9.66
CA LEU A 8 3.80 -30.58 9.28
C LEU A 8 3.70 -29.86 7.93
N GLU A 9 2.99 -30.45 6.97
CA GLU A 9 2.71 -29.87 5.66
C GLU A 9 2.08 -28.48 5.76
N PHE A 10 1.15 -28.27 6.71
CA PHE A 10 0.53 -26.97 6.93
C PHE A 10 1.58 -25.91 7.30
N TYR A 11 2.52 -26.23 8.19
CA TYR A 11 3.54 -25.28 8.63
C TYR A 11 4.53 -24.96 7.51
N VAL A 12 4.89 -25.94 6.68
CA VAL A 12 5.75 -25.73 5.52
C VAL A 12 5.06 -24.82 4.50
N LEU A 13 3.80 -25.11 4.16
CA LEU A 13 3.03 -24.29 3.22
C LEU A 13 2.80 -22.87 3.77
N ALA A 14 2.52 -22.75 5.06
CA ALA A 14 2.35 -21.46 5.73
C ALA A 14 3.64 -20.64 5.73
N ALA A 15 4.79 -21.27 6.00
CA ALA A 15 6.09 -20.60 5.96
C ALA A 15 6.43 -20.13 4.54
N PHE A 16 6.22 -20.99 3.53
CA PHE A 16 6.40 -20.64 2.13
C PHE A 16 5.49 -19.48 1.71
N PHE A 17 4.21 -19.55 2.05
CA PHE A 17 3.26 -18.49 1.75
C PHE A 17 3.62 -17.17 2.45
N ALA A 18 4.02 -17.22 3.72
CA ALA A 18 4.46 -16.05 4.46
C ALA A 18 5.71 -15.41 3.83
N LEU A 19 6.69 -16.23 3.41
CA LEU A 19 7.86 -15.78 2.65
C LEU A 19 7.43 -15.14 1.33
N PHE A 20 6.54 -15.77 0.57
CA PHE A 20 6.01 -15.24 -0.68
C PHE A 20 5.36 -13.87 -0.48
N VAL A 21 4.48 -13.72 0.51
CA VAL A 21 3.82 -12.45 0.86
C VAL A 21 4.86 -11.40 1.28
N LEU A 22 5.83 -11.78 2.12
CA LEU A 22 6.89 -10.88 2.57
C LEU A 22 7.75 -10.38 1.39
N PHE A 23 8.06 -11.22 0.42
CA PHE A 23 8.79 -10.80 -0.77
C PHE A 23 7.92 -9.99 -1.74
N LEU A 24 6.65 -10.37 -1.91
CA LEU A 24 5.69 -9.64 -2.74
C LEU A 24 5.50 -8.20 -2.25
N TYR A 25 5.37 -8.02 -0.94
CA TYR A 25 5.17 -6.71 -0.32
C TYR A 25 6.46 -6.09 0.20
N GLY A 26 7.61 -6.76 0.13
CA GLY A 26 8.89 -6.28 0.65
C GLY A 26 9.26 -4.87 0.17
N PRO A 27 9.21 -4.58 -1.14
CA PRO A 27 9.43 -3.23 -1.66
C PRO A 27 8.41 -2.21 -1.12
N LEU A 28 7.15 -2.60 -0.97
CA LEU A 28 6.10 -1.73 -0.42
C LEU A 28 6.32 -1.46 1.07
N SER A 29 6.71 -2.47 1.85
CA SER A 29 7.09 -2.32 3.25
C SER A 29 8.30 -1.41 3.42
N ALA A 30 9.30 -1.52 2.53
CA ALA A 30 10.46 -0.62 2.52
C ALA A 30 10.04 0.84 2.31
N ILE A 31 9.23 1.12 1.29
CA ILE A 31 8.73 2.48 1.01
C ILE A 31 7.90 3.00 2.18
N LEU A 32 7.02 2.16 2.74
CA LEU A 32 6.17 2.52 3.87
C LEU A 32 7.02 2.89 5.10
N ILE A 33 8.02 2.08 5.44
CA ILE A 33 8.90 2.36 6.57
C ILE A 33 9.73 3.64 6.31
N LEU A 34 10.30 3.80 5.12
CA LEU A 34 11.10 4.97 4.77
C LEU A 34 10.27 6.27 4.72
N SER A 35 8.97 6.20 4.46
CA SER A 35 8.09 7.38 4.50
C SER A 35 7.98 8.04 5.88
N PHE A 36 8.33 7.32 6.95
CA PHE A 36 8.41 7.85 8.31
C PHE A 36 9.73 8.58 8.60
N GLN A 37 10.59 8.86 7.62
CA GLN A 37 11.79 9.63 7.87
C GLN A 37 11.53 11.14 7.89
N GLY A 38 12.45 11.93 8.45
CA GLY A 38 12.39 13.40 8.42
C GLY A 38 13.06 14.00 7.19
N GLU A 39 13.26 15.33 7.18
CA GLU A 39 13.98 16.05 6.11
C GLU A 39 15.42 15.54 5.93
N ASN A 40 16.08 15.11 7.01
CA ASN A 40 17.42 14.52 6.98
C ASN A 40 17.41 13.00 6.67
N GLY A 41 16.26 12.46 6.25
CA GLY A 41 16.06 11.08 5.84
C GLY A 41 16.73 10.74 4.50
N GLY A 42 17.20 9.50 4.35
CA GLY A 42 17.76 8.98 3.11
C GLY A 42 16.79 8.05 2.35
N LEU A 43 17.08 7.72 1.10
CA LEU A 43 16.26 6.81 0.29
C LEU A 43 16.50 5.32 0.57
N THR A 44 17.37 4.99 1.53
CA THR A 44 17.81 3.62 1.82
C THR A 44 17.91 3.39 3.33
N PHE A 45 17.93 2.13 3.73
CA PHE A 45 18.22 1.73 5.10
C PHE A 45 19.71 1.90 5.42
N PRO A 46 20.10 2.16 6.70
CA PRO A 46 19.28 2.25 7.90
C PRO A 46 18.49 3.56 8.03
N LEU A 47 17.41 3.56 8.83
CA LEU A 47 16.59 4.76 9.00
C LEU A 47 17.31 5.87 9.76
N ASN A 48 17.25 7.09 9.21
CA ASN A 48 17.71 8.31 9.89
C ASN A 48 16.55 8.97 10.64
N GLY A 49 16.22 8.42 11.81
CA GLY A 49 15.15 8.91 12.68
C GLY A 49 13.74 8.58 12.18
N VAL A 50 12.75 8.89 13.03
CA VAL A 50 11.31 8.71 12.76
C VAL A 50 10.62 10.07 12.90
N SER A 51 9.81 10.44 11.92
CA SER A 51 9.15 11.73 11.78
C SER A 51 7.86 11.59 10.98
N LEU A 52 6.92 12.50 11.23
CA LEU A 52 5.69 12.66 10.45
C LEU A 52 5.77 13.87 9.50
N HIS A 53 6.95 14.44 9.31
CA HIS A 53 7.18 15.63 8.50
C HIS A 53 6.58 15.51 7.09
N TRP A 54 6.89 14.44 6.36
CA TRP A 54 6.39 14.25 4.99
C TRP A 54 4.88 14.03 4.93
N PHE A 55 4.29 13.40 5.95
CA PHE A 55 2.85 13.25 6.06
C PHE A 55 2.16 14.60 6.31
N ALA A 56 2.73 15.46 7.14
CA ALA A 56 2.22 16.82 7.34
C ALA A 56 2.33 17.66 6.06
N ASN A 57 3.44 17.52 5.32
CA ASN A 57 3.69 18.22 4.06
C ASN A 57 2.65 17.86 2.96
N LEU A 58 1.98 16.71 3.05
CA LEU A 58 0.86 16.37 2.14
C LEU A 58 -0.34 17.32 2.27
N PHE A 59 -0.54 17.91 3.45
CA PHE A 59 -1.65 18.82 3.75
C PHE A 59 -1.26 20.29 3.68
N GLU A 60 0.04 20.60 3.64
CA GLU A 60 0.53 21.95 3.43
C GLU A 60 0.41 22.36 1.95
N ARG A 61 0.42 23.68 1.68
CA ARG A 61 0.42 24.20 0.32
C ARG A 61 1.75 23.86 -0.36
N GLN A 62 1.80 22.73 -1.05
CA GLN A 62 2.98 22.33 -1.80
C GLN A 62 3.27 23.32 -2.94
N ALA A 63 4.54 23.70 -3.08
CA ALA A 63 5.01 24.67 -4.07
C ALA A 63 4.86 24.21 -5.54
N VAL A 64 4.44 22.96 -5.79
CA VAL A 64 4.49 22.30 -7.11
C VAL A 64 3.16 21.68 -7.59
N GLY A 65 2.05 21.75 -6.84
CA GLY A 65 0.75 21.28 -7.34
C GLY A 65 -0.33 21.01 -6.29
N ASP A 66 -1.55 20.74 -6.78
CA ASP A 66 -2.74 20.39 -5.97
C ASP A 66 -2.88 18.87 -5.82
N PHE A 67 -2.26 18.31 -4.77
CA PHE A 67 -2.33 16.88 -4.46
C PHE A 67 -3.76 16.42 -4.14
N GLY A 68 -4.48 17.19 -3.32
CA GLY A 68 -5.86 16.87 -2.93
C GLY A 68 -6.82 16.88 -4.12
N GLY A 69 -6.72 17.89 -4.98
CA GLY A 69 -7.52 17.97 -6.20
C GLY A 69 -7.16 16.91 -7.23
N SER A 70 -5.87 16.59 -7.41
CA SER A 70 -5.43 15.52 -8.31
C SER A 70 -5.92 14.16 -7.84
N PHE A 71 -5.81 13.88 -6.53
CA PHE A 71 -6.35 12.66 -5.92
C PHE A 71 -7.87 12.56 -6.10
N LYS A 72 -8.61 13.64 -5.80
CA LYS A 72 -10.08 13.68 -5.97
C LYS A 72 -10.49 13.41 -7.42
N ARG A 73 -9.81 14.01 -8.39
CA ARG A 73 -10.10 13.81 -9.82
C ARG A 73 -9.87 12.36 -10.24
N SER A 74 -8.74 11.78 -9.87
CA SER A 74 -8.43 10.38 -10.16
C SER A 74 -9.41 9.42 -9.49
N PHE A 75 -9.81 9.71 -8.25
CA PHE A 75 -10.78 8.90 -7.52
C PHE A 75 -12.17 8.91 -8.19
N ILE A 76 -12.68 10.08 -8.55
CA ILE A 76 -13.97 10.21 -9.26
C ILE A 76 -13.89 9.53 -10.63
N LEU A 77 -12.80 9.75 -11.37
CA LEU A 77 -12.59 9.10 -12.67
C LEU A 77 -12.57 7.57 -12.56
N GLY A 78 -11.84 7.03 -11.59
CA GLY A 78 -11.79 5.59 -11.33
C GLY A 78 -13.17 5.01 -11.03
N LEU A 79 -13.96 5.68 -10.19
CA LEU A 79 -15.34 5.26 -9.89
C LEU A 79 -16.26 5.31 -11.10
N MET A 80 -16.20 6.38 -11.90
CA MET A 80 -16.99 6.49 -13.13
C MET A 80 -16.67 5.33 -14.09
N VAL A 81 -15.38 5.06 -14.31
CA VAL A 81 -14.93 3.96 -15.17
C VAL A 81 -15.39 2.62 -14.62
N MET A 82 -15.25 2.38 -13.32
CA MET A 82 -15.72 1.14 -12.67
C MET A 82 -17.22 0.92 -12.88
N ILE A 83 -18.05 1.94 -12.61
CA ILE A 83 -19.51 1.83 -12.75
C ILE A 83 -19.91 1.54 -14.20
N VAL A 84 -19.34 2.27 -15.16
CA VAL A 84 -19.63 2.06 -16.59
C VAL A 84 -19.19 0.67 -17.02
N THR A 85 -17.97 0.25 -16.64
CA THR A 85 -17.42 -1.05 -17.04
C THR A 85 -18.26 -2.20 -16.49
N VAL A 86 -18.60 -2.16 -15.19
CA VAL A 86 -19.43 -3.19 -14.56
C VAL A 86 -20.83 -3.19 -15.15
N GLY A 87 -21.46 -2.02 -15.30
CA GLY A 87 -22.81 -1.90 -15.84
C GLY A 87 -22.91 -2.43 -17.27
N VAL A 88 -21.98 -2.06 -18.15
CA VAL A 88 -21.94 -2.54 -19.53
C VAL A 88 -21.66 -4.05 -19.57
N SER A 89 -20.70 -4.54 -18.78
CA SER A 89 -20.33 -5.96 -18.78
C SER A 89 -21.47 -6.86 -18.31
N LEU A 90 -22.23 -6.42 -17.29
CA LEU A 90 -23.39 -7.15 -16.79
C LEU A 90 -24.58 -7.14 -17.76
N LEU A 91 -24.77 -6.06 -18.53
CA LEU A 91 -25.83 -5.99 -19.54
C LEU A 91 -25.49 -6.74 -20.83
N ALA A 92 -24.20 -6.93 -21.11
CA ALA A 92 -23.70 -7.59 -22.31
C ALA A 92 -23.51 -9.12 -22.15
N GLY A 93 -23.53 -9.64 -20.92
CA GLY A 93 -23.47 -11.08 -20.60
C GLY A 93 -24.86 -11.69 -20.50
#